data_AF-A0A2X2UW90-F1
#
_entry.id   AF-A0A2X2UW90-F1
#
_cell.length_a   1.000
_cell.length_b   1.000
_cell.length_c   1.000
_cell.angle_alpha   90.00
_cell.angle_beta   90.00
_cell.angle_gamma   90.00
#
_symmetry.space_group_name_H-M   'P 1'
#
loop_
_entity.id
_entity.type
_entity.pdbx_description
1 polymer ?
#
loop_
_entity_poly.entity_id
_entity_poly.type
_entity_poly.pdbx_seq_one_letter_code
_entity_poly.pdbx_strand_id
1 'polypeptide(L)'
;MAVGEGGGELVKQLLNDSWDIDYPGVVAVYLTGKLAPGVGPQDVALAIIGAVFKNGYVKNKVMEFVGPGISAMSTDFRNSVDVMTTETTCLSSVWQTDDETRSWLALHGREPDYRQLNPQPMAWYDGCIYVDLSTIKPMIALPFHPSNVYEIDILNENLTDILHQVEIESARIARGKAKISLLDKVEKGRLKVQQGIIAGCSGGNYENVIAAANALRGKSCGNETFSLAVYPSSQPVFMDLAKKGVVADLTGAGAIIRTAFCGPCFGAGDTPVNNGLSIRHTTRNFPNREGSKPGNGQMSAVALMDARSIAATAINGGYLTSAAELDCWENVPDYAFDPTPYKNRVYQGFVKGATQQSLIYGPNIKDWPALGALTENILLKVASKILDEVTTTDELIPSGETSSFRSNPVGLAEFTLSRRDPDYVGRSKATATLEKQRLAGEVSELEPVFARIRTIAGQEKHRSVSHRDWQHDLCR
;
A
#
# COMPACT_ATOMS: atom_id res chain seq x y z
N MET A 1 -15.73 -10.78 3.73
CA MET A 1 -15.05 -9.53 4.15
C MET A 1 -13.61 -9.87 4.49
N ALA A 2 -12.66 -9.01 4.12
CA ALA A 2 -11.24 -9.16 4.43
C ALA A 2 -10.72 -7.88 5.09
N VAL A 3 -9.98 -8.00 6.19
CA VAL A 3 -9.46 -6.86 6.96
C VAL A 3 -7.96 -7.03 7.14
N GLY A 4 -7.21 -5.94 6.93
CA GLY A 4 -5.78 -5.91 7.17
C GLY A 4 -5.48 -5.69 8.65
N GLU A 5 -4.65 -6.54 9.25
CA GLU A 5 -4.35 -6.50 10.68
C GLU A 5 -2.86 -6.59 11.00
N GLY A 6 -2.50 -6.14 12.19
CA GLY A 6 -1.14 -6.26 12.73
C GLY A 6 -0.78 -7.72 13.08
N GLY A 7 0.51 -8.07 13.01
CA GLY A 7 0.96 -9.44 13.27
C GLY A 7 0.57 -9.99 14.65
N GLY A 8 0.50 -9.14 15.68
CA GLY A 8 0.05 -9.55 17.01
C GLY A 8 -1.42 -9.99 17.04
N GLU A 9 -2.29 -9.31 16.30
CA GLU A 9 -3.71 -9.66 16.18
C GLU A 9 -3.90 -10.96 15.39
N LEU A 10 -3.08 -11.17 14.34
CA LEU A 10 -3.06 -12.45 13.63
C LEU A 10 -2.61 -13.62 14.52
N VAL A 11 -1.68 -13.39 15.45
CA VAL A 11 -1.25 -14.42 16.42
C VAL A 11 -2.39 -14.81 17.35
N LYS A 12 -3.20 -13.85 17.84
CA LYS A 12 -4.40 -14.17 18.63
C LYS A 12 -5.34 -15.10 17.87
N GLN A 13 -5.64 -14.79 16.61
CA GLN A 13 -6.50 -15.62 15.76
C GLN A 13 -5.91 -17.02 15.54
N LEU A 14 -4.59 -17.14 15.32
CA LEU A 14 -3.91 -18.44 15.21
C LEU A 14 -3.97 -19.27 16.50
N LEU A 15 -4.13 -18.61 17.65
CA LEU A 15 -4.34 -19.24 18.96
C LEU A 15 -5.83 -19.49 19.27
N ASN A 16 -6.72 -19.26 18.30
CA ASN A 16 -8.18 -19.32 18.43
C ASN A 16 -8.75 -18.37 19.49
N ASP A 17 -8.11 -17.22 19.68
CA ASP A 17 -8.61 -16.14 20.51
C ASP A 17 -9.55 -15.20 19.70
N SER A 18 -10.24 -14.28 20.37
CA SER A 18 -11.14 -13.34 19.70
C SER A 18 -10.38 -12.27 18.91
N TRP A 19 -11.01 -11.82 17.82
CA TRP A 19 -10.65 -10.59 17.12
C TRP A 19 -11.64 -9.51 17.57
N ASP A 20 -11.16 -8.61 18.43
CA ASP A 20 -12.01 -7.61 19.09
C ASP A 20 -11.98 -6.29 18.32
N ILE A 21 -13.12 -5.88 17.79
CA ILE A 21 -13.28 -4.63 17.04
C ILE A 21 -14.64 -3.99 17.32
N ASP A 22 -14.68 -2.66 17.30
CA ASP A 22 -15.93 -1.91 17.33
C ASP A 22 -16.78 -2.26 16.10
N TYR A 23 -18.10 -2.35 16.26
CA TYR A 23 -19.00 -2.59 15.14
C TYR A 23 -18.89 -1.43 14.14
N PRO A 24 -18.42 -1.65 12.90
CA PRO A 24 -18.17 -0.57 11.97
C PRO A 24 -19.48 -0.08 11.35
N GLY A 25 -19.55 1.23 11.09
CA GLY A 25 -20.59 1.75 10.20
C GLY A 25 -20.39 1.23 8.78
N VAL A 26 -21.46 1.16 7.99
CA VAL A 26 -21.46 0.68 6.60
C VAL A 26 -21.92 1.80 5.67
N VAL A 27 -21.09 2.12 4.67
CA VAL A 27 -21.39 3.12 3.64
C VAL A 27 -21.62 2.40 2.33
N ALA A 28 -22.79 2.61 1.72
CA ALA A 28 -23.05 2.12 0.37
C ALA A 28 -22.21 2.91 -0.64
N VAL A 29 -21.54 2.23 -1.55
CA VAL A 29 -20.97 2.82 -2.77
C VAL A 29 -21.89 2.41 -3.91
N TYR A 30 -22.86 3.29 -4.23
CA TYR A 30 -23.91 3.01 -5.20
C TYR A 30 -23.46 3.39 -6.61
N LEU A 31 -23.12 2.39 -7.41
CA LEU A 31 -22.60 2.55 -8.77
C LEU A 31 -23.72 2.49 -9.81
N THR A 32 -23.74 3.47 -10.72
CA THR A 32 -24.65 3.55 -11.87
C THR A 32 -23.91 3.90 -13.15
N GLY A 33 -24.59 3.83 -14.29
CA GLY A 33 -24.02 4.21 -15.58
C GLY A 33 -23.03 3.18 -16.12
N LYS A 34 -22.23 3.58 -17.11
CA LYS A 34 -21.23 2.73 -17.74
C LYS A 34 -19.96 3.53 -18.00
N LEU A 35 -18.81 2.91 -17.77
CA LEU A 35 -17.50 3.50 -18.03
C LEU A 35 -17.32 3.84 -19.51
N ALA A 36 -16.74 5.00 -19.78
CA ALA A 36 -16.28 5.36 -21.11
C ALA A 36 -15.04 4.54 -21.51
N PRO A 37 -14.81 4.31 -22.81
CA PRO A 37 -13.54 3.73 -23.28
C PRO A 37 -12.33 4.50 -22.74
N GLY A 38 -11.28 3.77 -22.36
CA GLY A 38 -10.06 4.36 -21.79
C GLY A 38 -10.09 4.60 -20.28
N VAL A 39 -11.26 4.60 -19.63
CA VAL A 39 -11.37 4.69 -18.17
C VAL A 39 -11.11 3.32 -17.56
N GLY A 40 -10.13 3.23 -16.66
CA GLY A 40 -9.75 2.01 -15.97
C GLY A 40 -10.11 2.01 -14.47
N PRO A 41 -9.78 0.91 -13.77
CA PRO A 41 -10.14 0.76 -12.36
C PRO A 41 -9.45 1.77 -11.45
N GLN A 42 -8.22 2.21 -11.77
CA GLN A 42 -7.53 3.23 -10.99
C GLN A 42 -8.28 4.56 -11.05
N ASP A 43 -8.87 4.91 -12.20
CA ASP A 43 -9.60 6.16 -12.37
C ASP A 43 -10.85 6.20 -11.48
N VAL A 44 -11.58 5.08 -11.42
CA VAL A 44 -12.74 4.91 -10.53
C VAL A 44 -12.34 5.06 -9.07
N ALA A 45 -11.26 4.39 -8.67
CA ALA A 45 -10.76 4.46 -7.31
C ALA A 45 -10.31 5.87 -6.93
N LEU A 46 -9.57 6.56 -7.80
CA LEU A 46 -9.11 7.94 -7.56
C LEU A 46 -10.27 8.93 -7.47
N ALA A 47 -11.32 8.76 -8.28
CA ALA A 47 -12.53 9.57 -8.17
C ALA A 47 -13.19 9.42 -6.79
N ILE A 48 -13.32 8.19 -6.29
CA ILE A 48 -13.88 7.92 -4.95
C ILE A 48 -12.97 8.50 -3.86
N ILE A 49 -11.67 8.24 -3.90
CA ILE A 49 -10.70 8.76 -2.90
C ILE A 49 -10.75 10.29 -2.85
N GLY A 50 -10.76 10.96 -4.00
CA GLY A 50 -10.84 12.41 -4.09
C GLY A 50 -12.07 12.99 -3.40
N ALA A 51 -13.21 12.30 -3.48
CA ALA A 51 -14.47 12.73 -2.89
C ALA A 51 -14.57 12.51 -1.38
N VAL A 52 -13.94 11.45 -0.84
CA VAL A 52 -14.21 10.99 0.54
C VAL A 52 -13.04 11.09 1.51
N PHE A 53 -11.80 11.25 1.02
CA PHE A 53 -10.65 11.25 1.92
C PHE A 53 -10.61 12.50 2.82
N LYS A 54 -10.74 13.70 2.22
CA LYS A 54 -10.54 14.98 2.94
C LYS A 54 -11.56 15.22 4.06
N ASN A 55 -12.78 14.73 3.90
CA ASN A 55 -13.85 14.86 4.89
C ASN A 55 -13.94 13.65 5.84
N GLY A 56 -13.07 12.64 5.67
CA GLY A 56 -13.04 11.45 6.51
C GLY A 56 -14.32 10.62 6.49
N TYR A 57 -15.14 10.74 5.44
CA TYR A 57 -16.51 10.21 5.42
C TYR A 57 -16.61 8.70 5.68
N VAL A 58 -15.60 7.95 5.21
CA VAL A 58 -15.54 6.48 5.31
C VAL A 58 -14.51 5.95 6.31
N LYS A 59 -13.89 6.83 7.10
CA LYS A 59 -12.83 6.43 8.05
C LYS A 59 -13.34 5.35 9.02
N ASN A 60 -12.63 4.21 9.07
CA ASN A 60 -12.97 3.03 9.88
C ASN A 60 -14.37 2.43 9.62
N LYS A 61 -14.98 2.72 8.46
CA LYS A 61 -16.27 2.15 8.03
C LYS A 61 -16.04 1.07 6.98
N VAL A 62 -17.02 0.19 6.79
CA VAL A 62 -17.05 -0.76 5.67
C VAL A 62 -17.67 -0.07 4.46
N MET A 63 -17.02 -0.18 3.30
CA MET A 63 -17.57 0.26 2.02
C MET A 63 -18.24 -0.91 1.32
N GLU A 64 -19.56 -0.88 1.16
CA GLU A 64 -20.31 -1.92 0.44
C GLU A 64 -20.68 -1.44 -0.97
N PHE A 65 -20.05 -2.02 -1.98
CA PHE A 65 -20.27 -1.70 -3.39
C PHE A 65 -21.52 -2.39 -3.91
N VAL A 66 -22.48 -1.57 -4.36
CA VAL A 66 -23.82 -1.99 -4.78
C VAL A 66 -24.27 -1.21 -6.03
N GLY A 67 -25.40 -1.62 -6.61
CA GLY A 67 -26.04 -0.90 -7.70
C GLY A 67 -25.79 -1.49 -9.09
N PRO A 68 -26.54 -1.02 -10.10
CA PRO A 68 -26.57 -1.62 -11.44
C PRO A 68 -25.27 -1.48 -12.22
N GLY A 69 -24.40 -0.53 -11.88
CA GLY A 69 -23.12 -0.32 -12.58
C GLY A 69 -22.14 -1.50 -12.42
N ILE A 70 -22.30 -2.32 -11.38
CA ILE A 70 -21.38 -3.43 -11.06
C ILE A 70 -21.42 -4.53 -12.13
N SER A 71 -22.60 -4.85 -12.66
CA SER A 71 -22.75 -5.93 -13.65
C SER A 71 -22.05 -5.63 -14.98
N ALA A 72 -21.62 -4.39 -15.21
CA ALA A 72 -20.84 -3.99 -16.37
C ALA A 72 -19.33 -4.21 -16.20
N MET A 73 -18.87 -4.64 -15.01
CA MET A 73 -17.44 -4.82 -14.69
C MET A 73 -17.13 -6.29 -14.46
N SER A 74 -15.98 -6.74 -14.98
CA SER A 74 -15.43 -8.04 -14.66
C SER A 74 -14.99 -8.13 -13.19
N THR A 75 -14.77 -9.35 -12.69
CA THR A 75 -14.22 -9.53 -11.34
C THR A 75 -12.78 -8.99 -11.23
N ASP A 76 -11.96 -9.08 -12.28
CA ASP A 76 -10.59 -8.53 -12.29
C ASP A 76 -10.58 -7.00 -12.14
N PHE A 77 -11.50 -6.32 -12.85
CA PHE A 77 -11.69 -4.87 -12.74
C PHE A 77 -12.13 -4.46 -11.32
N ARG A 78 -13.12 -5.15 -10.75
CA ARG A 78 -13.60 -4.91 -9.37
C ARG A 78 -12.47 -5.04 -8.36
N ASN A 79 -11.65 -6.09 -8.47
CA ASN A 79 -10.49 -6.29 -7.60
C ASN A 79 -9.46 -5.15 -7.70
N SER A 80 -9.23 -4.62 -8.91
CA SER A 80 -8.33 -3.47 -9.11
C SER A 80 -8.89 -2.16 -8.53
N VAL A 81 -10.21 -1.97 -8.47
CA VAL A 81 -10.82 -0.85 -7.72
C VAL A 81 -10.69 -1.09 -6.22
N ASP A 82 -10.99 -2.31 -5.77
CA ASP A 82 -11.06 -2.69 -4.36
C ASP A 82 -9.75 -2.47 -3.61
N VAL A 83 -8.61 -2.81 -4.23
CA VAL A 83 -7.28 -2.66 -3.62
C VAL A 83 -6.94 -1.22 -3.21
N MET A 84 -7.52 -0.23 -3.90
CA MET A 84 -7.32 1.20 -3.66
C MET A 84 -8.26 1.76 -2.58
N THR A 85 -9.27 0.99 -2.15
CA THR A 85 -10.23 1.48 -1.15
C THR A 85 -9.55 1.77 0.19
N THR A 86 -8.44 1.08 0.51
CA THR A 86 -7.69 1.33 1.74
C THR A 86 -7.18 2.77 1.83
N GLU A 87 -6.88 3.41 0.68
CA GLU A 87 -6.47 4.82 0.62
C GLU A 87 -7.61 5.81 0.91
N THR A 88 -8.86 5.34 1.04
CA THR A 88 -9.98 6.13 1.58
C THR A 88 -10.04 6.15 3.11
N THR A 89 -9.22 5.33 3.78
CA THR A 89 -9.24 5.02 5.23
C THR A 89 -10.41 4.16 5.71
N CYS A 90 -11.10 3.46 4.80
CA CYS A 90 -12.08 2.44 5.17
C CYS A 90 -11.44 1.29 5.97
N LEU A 91 -12.25 0.63 6.80
CA LEU A 91 -11.85 -0.59 7.50
C LEU A 91 -11.71 -1.77 6.52
N SER A 92 -12.67 -1.88 5.60
CA SER A 92 -12.78 -2.94 4.62
C SER A 92 -13.73 -2.52 3.51
N SER A 93 -13.73 -3.28 2.43
CA SER A 93 -14.69 -3.17 1.35
C SER A 93 -15.27 -4.54 1.02
N VAL A 94 -16.51 -4.55 0.57
CA VAL A 94 -17.23 -5.73 0.09
C VAL A 94 -18.04 -5.36 -1.14
N TRP A 95 -18.22 -6.32 -2.04
CA TRP A 95 -18.97 -6.14 -3.28
C TRP A 95 -20.13 -7.12 -3.31
N GLN A 96 -21.25 -6.69 -3.89
CA GLN A 96 -22.30 -7.64 -4.26
C GLN A 96 -21.74 -8.69 -5.24
N THR A 97 -22.17 -9.94 -5.10
CA THR A 97 -21.72 -11.04 -5.96
C THR A 97 -22.78 -11.46 -6.96
N ASP A 98 -22.34 -11.80 -8.17
CA ASP A 98 -23.17 -12.08 -9.34
C ASP A 98 -22.58 -13.22 -10.20
N ASP A 99 -23.15 -13.45 -11.38
CA ASP A 99 -22.70 -14.52 -12.29
C ASP A 99 -21.27 -14.30 -12.80
N GLU A 100 -20.80 -13.06 -12.86
CA GLU A 100 -19.41 -12.73 -13.17
C GLU A 100 -18.48 -13.21 -12.04
N THR A 101 -18.85 -12.99 -10.79
CA THR A 101 -18.13 -13.52 -9.62
C THR A 101 -18.12 -15.07 -9.62
N ARG A 102 -19.26 -15.69 -9.97
CA ARG A 102 -19.38 -17.15 -10.10
C ARG A 102 -18.45 -17.69 -11.18
N SER A 103 -18.42 -17.03 -12.34
CA SER A 103 -17.58 -17.41 -13.48
C SER A 103 -16.09 -17.28 -13.14
N TRP A 104 -15.71 -16.20 -12.44
CA TRP A 104 -14.36 -16.04 -11.92
C TRP A 104 -13.96 -17.16 -10.95
N LEU A 105 -14.84 -17.54 -10.01
CA LEU A 105 -14.56 -18.66 -9.11
C LEU A 105 -14.48 -19.99 -9.88
N ALA A 106 -15.35 -20.23 -10.85
CA ALA A 106 -15.32 -21.42 -11.68
C ALA A 106 -14.01 -21.55 -12.46
N LEU A 107 -13.51 -20.46 -13.05
CA LEU A 107 -12.20 -20.39 -13.71
C LEU A 107 -11.06 -20.83 -12.78
N HIS A 108 -11.17 -20.54 -11.48
CA HIS A 108 -10.19 -20.92 -10.47
C HIS A 108 -10.48 -22.29 -9.82
N GLY A 109 -11.44 -23.06 -10.34
CA GLY A 109 -11.83 -24.37 -9.81
C GLY A 109 -12.61 -24.32 -8.50
N ARG A 110 -13.26 -23.18 -8.21
CA ARG A 110 -13.94 -22.87 -6.95
C ARG A 110 -15.42 -22.53 -7.12
N GLU A 111 -16.05 -22.94 -8.22
CA GLU A 111 -17.48 -22.72 -8.44
C GLU A 111 -18.37 -23.19 -7.26
N PRO A 112 -18.11 -24.36 -6.62
CA PRO A 112 -18.92 -24.82 -5.49
C PRO A 112 -18.90 -23.88 -4.27
N ASP A 113 -17.88 -23.03 -4.16
CA ASP A 113 -17.73 -22.04 -3.08
C ASP A 113 -18.59 -20.78 -3.34
N TYR A 114 -19.14 -20.62 -4.55
CA TYR A 114 -19.94 -19.45 -4.88
C TYR A 114 -21.20 -19.36 -4.03
N ARG A 115 -21.43 -18.15 -3.52
CA ARG A 115 -22.66 -17.72 -2.86
C ARG A 115 -23.03 -16.35 -3.40
N GLN A 116 -24.31 -16.19 -3.74
CA GLN A 116 -24.85 -14.87 -4.03
C GLN A 116 -24.95 -14.10 -2.70
N LEU A 117 -24.27 -12.96 -2.66
CA LEU A 117 -24.21 -12.05 -1.52
C LEU A 117 -24.68 -10.70 -2.04
N ASN A 118 -25.93 -10.37 -1.72
CA ASN A 118 -26.54 -9.10 -2.03
C ASN A 118 -27.07 -8.45 -0.74
N PRO A 119 -27.16 -7.11 -0.71
CA PRO A 119 -27.91 -6.44 0.32
C PRO A 119 -29.33 -6.99 0.38
N GLN A 120 -29.87 -7.15 1.59
CA GLN A 120 -31.26 -7.53 1.78
C GLN A 120 -32.18 -6.42 1.24
N PRO A 121 -33.42 -6.76 0.82
CA PRO A 121 -34.43 -5.74 0.54
C PRO A 121 -34.56 -4.78 1.71
N MET A 122 -34.52 -3.47 1.43
CA MET A 122 -34.55 -2.40 2.44
C MET A 122 -33.35 -2.41 3.42
N ALA A 123 -32.15 -2.80 2.99
CA ALA A 123 -30.93 -2.59 3.77
C ALA A 123 -30.70 -1.09 4.04
N TRP A 124 -30.38 -0.76 5.30
CA TRP A 124 -30.08 0.60 5.74
C TRP A 124 -28.58 0.77 5.85
N TYR A 125 -28.09 1.93 5.41
CA TYR A 125 -26.68 2.29 5.43
C TYR A 125 -26.46 3.53 6.29
N ASP A 126 -25.31 3.62 6.94
CA ASP A 126 -24.88 4.80 7.69
C ASP A 126 -24.51 5.97 6.76
N GLY A 127 -24.35 5.70 5.46
CA GLY A 127 -24.06 6.68 4.44
C GLY A 127 -24.15 6.12 3.03
N CYS A 128 -24.08 7.00 2.03
CA CYS A 128 -24.08 6.62 0.62
C CYS A 128 -23.13 7.52 -0.17
N ILE A 129 -22.26 6.89 -0.96
CA ILE A 129 -21.44 7.50 -2.00
C ILE A 129 -22.08 7.10 -3.32
N TYR A 130 -22.74 8.05 -3.98
CA TYR A 130 -23.30 7.85 -5.30
C TYR A 130 -22.22 8.09 -6.37
N VAL A 131 -22.06 7.14 -7.29
CA VAL A 131 -21.07 7.25 -8.38
C VAL A 131 -21.76 6.97 -9.71
N ASP A 132 -21.78 7.97 -10.59
CA ASP A 132 -22.09 7.77 -12.02
C ASP A 132 -20.81 7.48 -12.79
N LEU A 133 -20.63 6.22 -13.17
CA LEU A 133 -19.47 5.72 -13.90
C LEU A 133 -19.29 6.43 -15.25
N SER A 134 -20.37 6.94 -15.83
CA SER A 134 -20.36 7.61 -17.14
C SER A 134 -19.71 8.99 -17.08
N THR A 135 -19.57 9.57 -15.88
CA THR A 135 -18.94 10.88 -15.66
C THR A 135 -17.46 10.78 -15.35
N ILE A 136 -16.94 9.59 -15.03
CA ILE A 136 -15.54 9.39 -14.68
C ILE A 136 -14.72 9.50 -15.95
N LYS A 137 -13.65 10.30 -15.90
CA LYS A 137 -12.64 10.44 -16.96
C LYS A 137 -11.31 9.85 -16.50
N PRO A 138 -10.31 9.71 -17.38
CA PRO A 138 -8.96 9.37 -16.97
C PRO A 138 -8.40 10.34 -15.91
N MET A 139 -7.92 9.79 -14.80
CA MET A 139 -7.50 10.51 -13.60
C MET A 139 -6.00 10.35 -13.33
N ILE A 140 -5.46 11.28 -12.58
CA ILE A 140 -4.10 11.24 -12.03
C ILE A 140 -4.10 11.74 -10.58
N ALA A 141 -3.44 11.03 -9.68
CA ALA A 141 -3.16 11.52 -8.32
C ALA A 141 -1.72 12.02 -8.27
N LEU A 142 -1.54 13.33 -8.17
CA LEU A 142 -0.22 13.95 -8.08
C LEU A 142 0.42 13.69 -6.69
N PRO A 143 1.76 13.83 -6.57
CA PRO A 143 2.43 13.72 -5.28
C PRO A 143 1.85 14.69 -4.24
N PHE A 144 1.94 14.43 -2.93
CA PHE A 144 2.50 13.25 -2.27
C PHE A 144 1.42 12.47 -1.49
N HIS A 145 0.20 12.45 -2.02
CA HIS A 145 -0.92 11.75 -1.41
C HIS A 145 -1.89 11.20 -2.46
N PRO A 146 -2.44 9.99 -2.31
CA PRO A 146 -3.40 9.41 -3.25
C PRO A 146 -4.66 10.26 -3.47
N SER A 147 -4.98 11.16 -2.54
CA SER A 147 -6.12 12.07 -2.62
C SER A 147 -5.85 13.37 -3.37
N ASN A 148 -4.63 13.62 -3.84
CA ASN A 148 -4.30 14.81 -4.63
C ASN A 148 -4.66 14.57 -6.11
N VAL A 149 -5.95 14.36 -6.36
CA VAL A 149 -6.48 13.87 -7.64
C VAL A 149 -6.92 14.97 -8.59
N TYR A 150 -6.72 14.74 -9.88
CA TYR A 150 -7.15 15.58 -10.99
C TYR A 150 -7.62 14.70 -12.14
N GLU A 151 -8.63 15.16 -12.90
CA GLU A 151 -8.82 14.68 -14.26
C GLU A 151 -7.58 15.08 -15.09
N ILE A 152 -7.08 14.20 -15.96
CA ILE A 152 -5.88 14.48 -16.75
C ILE A 152 -6.05 15.73 -17.63
N ASP A 153 -7.26 15.96 -18.18
CA ASP A 153 -7.55 17.12 -19.01
C ASP A 153 -7.46 18.43 -18.21
N ILE A 154 -8.00 18.46 -16.99
CA ILE A 154 -7.91 19.61 -16.08
C ILE A 154 -6.46 19.89 -15.69
N LEU A 155 -5.66 18.84 -15.46
CA LEU A 155 -4.22 18.99 -15.22
C LEU A 155 -3.53 19.61 -16.45
N ASN A 156 -3.83 19.13 -17.66
CA ASN A 156 -3.23 19.67 -18.88
C ASN A 156 -3.60 21.14 -19.12
N GLU A 157 -4.85 21.54 -18.86
CA GLU A 157 -5.33 22.92 -19.01
C GLU A 157 -4.68 23.90 -18.01
N ASN A 158 -4.34 23.43 -16.80
CA ASN A 158 -3.84 24.27 -15.70
C ASN A 158 -2.44 23.84 -15.24
N LEU A 159 -1.64 23.32 -16.17
CA LEU A 159 -0.45 22.50 -15.88
C LEU A 159 0.56 23.20 -14.96
N THR A 160 0.98 24.41 -15.31
CA THR A 160 2.03 25.11 -14.56
C THR A 160 1.58 25.46 -13.15
N ASP A 161 0.33 25.88 -12.99
CA ASP A 161 -0.20 26.31 -11.69
C ASP A 161 -0.33 25.12 -10.74
N ILE A 162 -0.87 23.99 -11.23
CA ILE A 162 -1.01 22.77 -10.42
C ILE A 162 0.36 22.21 -10.05
N LEU A 163 1.31 22.11 -10.99
CA LEU A 163 2.65 21.61 -10.69
C LEU A 163 3.39 22.52 -9.69
N HIS A 164 3.23 23.84 -9.79
CA HIS A 164 3.80 24.77 -8.83
C HIS A 164 3.26 24.56 -7.41
N GLN A 165 1.96 24.31 -7.25
CA GLN A 165 1.38 23.98 -5.94
C GLN A 165 1.97 22.70 -5.35
N VAL A 166 2.23 21.68 -6.18
CA VAL A 166 2.87 20.43 -5.74
C VAL A 166 4.33 20.68 -5.31
N GLU A 167 5.07 21.55 -6.00
CA GLU A 167 6.43 21.93 -5.58
C GLU A 167 6.45 22.67 -4.23
N ILE A 168 5.48 23.54 -3.97
CA ILE A 168 5.34 24.25 -2.68
C ILE A 168 5.14 23.22 -1.55
N GLU A 169 4.23 22.26 -1.74
CA GLU A 169 4.01 21.20 -0.74
C GLU A 169 5.23 20.29 -0.61
N SER A 170 5.93 19.99 -1.71
CA SER A 170 7.19 19.25 -1.68
C SER A 170 8.23 19.93 -0.79
N ALA A 171 8.39 21.25 -0.90
CA ALA A 171 9.37 22.00 -0.11
C ALA A 171 9.03 21.95 1.39
N ARG A 172 7.74 22.01 1.73
CA ARG A 172 7.24 21.85 3.09
C ARG A 172 7.57 20.47 3.67
N ILE A 173 7.29 19.41 2.90
CA ILE A 173 7.55 18.01 3.29
C ILE A 173 9.05 17.75 3.44
N ALA A 174 9.86 18.19 2.48
CA ALA A 174 11.30 17.93 2.46
C ALA A 174 12.07 18.68 3.56
N ARG A 175 11.46 19.69 4.20
CA ARG A 175 12.09 20.55 5.23
C ARG A 175 13.48 21.08 4.78
N GLY A 176 13.62 21.37 3.48
CA GLY A 176 14.86 21.86 2.86
C GLY A 176 15.96 20.81 2.61
N LYS A 177 15.73 19.52 2.88
CA LYS A 177 16.77 18.47 2.76
C LYS A 177 16.97 17.95 1.34
N ALA A 178 15.97 18.04 0.49
CA ALA A 178 16.04 17.63 -0.91
C ALA A 178 15.07 18.47 -1.75
N LYS A 179 15.34 18.57 -3.05
CA LYS A 179 14.55 19.36 -4.00
C LYS A 179 14.07 18.47 -5.14
N ILE A 180 12.80 18.63 -5.50
CA ILE A 180 12.26 18.21 -6.78
C ILE A 180 11.70 19.43 -7.50
N SER A 181 11.85 19.46 -8.81
CA SER A 181 11.25 20.42 -9.72
C SER A 181 10.35 19.63 -10.65
N LEU A 182 9.05 19.92 -10.65
CA LEU A 182 8.08 19.38 -11.60
C LEU A 182 7.95 20.29 -12.83
N LEU A 183 8.14 21.60 -12.66
CA LEU A 183 8.04 22.57 -13.75
C LEU A 183 9.15 22.40 -14.79
N ASP A 184 10.32 21.89 -14.41
CA ASP A 184 11.41 21.59 -15.37
C ASP A 184 11.11 20.38 -16.29
N LYS A 185 10.04 19.62 -16.01
CA LYS A 185 9.53 18.55 -16.88
C LYS A 185 8.51 19.04 -17.89
N VAL A 186 8.13 20.31 -17.84
CA VAL A 186 7.21 20.88 -18.83
C VAL A 186 8.01 21.18 -20.10
N GLU A 187 7.81 20.35 -21.12
CA GLU A 187 8.43 20.47 -22.43
C GLU A 187 7.33 20.66 -23.47
N LYS A 188 7.47 21.68 -24.34
CA LYS A 188 6.50 21.96 -25.40
C LYS A 188 5.06 22.11 -24.88
N GLY A 189 4.90 22.67 -23.69
CA GLY A 189 3.60 22.86 -23.03
C GLY A 189 2.96 21.58 -22.47
N ARG A 190 3.69 20.46 -22.43
CA ARG A 190 3.20 19.17 -21.91
C ARG A 190 4.13 18.65 -20.82
N LEU A 191 3.58 17.92 -19.86
CA LEU A 191 4.37 17.25 -18.82
C LEU A 191 5.09 16.03 -19.41
N LYS A 192 6.42 16.01 -19.37
CA LYS A 192 7.23 14.84 -19.76
C LYS A 192 7.70 14.09 -18.52
N VAL A 193 7.21 12.86 -18.34
CA VAL A 193 7.59 11.98 -17.22
C VAL A 193 8.79 11.11 -17.56
N GLN A 194 9.48 10.59 -16.55
CA GLN A 194 10.72 9.80 -16.75
C GLN A 194 10.49 8.30 -16.57
N GLN A 195 9.39 7.87 -15.94
CA GLN A 195 9.17 6.45 -15.65
C GLN A 195 7.67 6.12 -15.58
N GLY A 196 7.25 5.07 -16.28
CA GLY A 196 5.96 4.41 -16.14
C GLY A 196 6.10 3.06 -15.44
N ILE A 197 5.20 2.76 -14.50
CA ILE A 197 5.14 1.47 -13.81
C ILE A 197 3.70 0.95 -13.79
N ILE A 198 3.49 -0.28 -14.25
CA ILE A 198 2.23 -1.00 -14.09
C ILE A 198 2.53 -2.20 -13.20
N ALA A 199 2.05 -2.21 -11.95
CA ALA A 199 2.60 -3.19 -11.00
C ALA A 199 1.64 -3.81 -9.98
N GLY A 200 1.93 -5.07 -9.69
CA GLY A 200 1.49 -5.78 -8.49
C GLY A 200 0.00 -6.02 -8.44
N CYS A 201 -0.56 -6.00 -7.24
CA CYS A 201 -1.97 -6.29 -6.97
C CYS A 201 -2.97 -5.22 -7.46
N SER A 202 -2.48 -4.07 -7.93
CA SER A 202 -3.30 -2.96 -8.43
C SER A 202 -3.24 -2.92 -9.94
N GLY A 203 -2.11 -2.49 -10.51
CA GLY A 203 -1.97 -2.38 -11.96
C GLY A 203 -1.59 -3.66 -12.69
N GLY A 204 -0.99 -4.64 -11.99
CA GLY A 204 -0.46 -5.87 -12.60
C GLY A 204 -1.52 -6.91 -12.96
N ASN A 205 -2.79 -6.62 -12.71
CA ASN A 205 -3.92 -7.51 -13.00
C ASN A 205 -4.05 -7.75 -14.51
N TYR A 206 -4.68 -8.88 -14.86
CA TYR A 206 -4.61 -9.42 -16.22
C TYR A 206 -5.18 -8.42 -17.25
N GLU A 207 -6.36 -7.84 -16.98
CA GLU A 207 -7.00 -6.92 -17.91
C GLU A 207 -6.22 -5.63 -18.10
N ASN A 208 -5.61 -5.11 -17.03
CA ASN A 208 -4.79 -3.89 -17.08
C ASN A 208 -3.54 -4.10 -17.93
N VAL A 209 -2.87 -5.25 -17.80
CA VAL A 209 -1.68 -5.56 -18.59
C VAL A 209 -2.03 -5.80 -20.06
N ILE A 210 -3.16 -6.47 -20.34
CA ILE A 210 -3.68 -6.62 -21.71
C ILE A 210 -4.01 -5.26 -22.33
N ALA A 211 -4.72 -4.40 -21.62
CA ALA A 211 -5.09 -3.07 -22.13
C ALA A 211 -3.84 -2.24 -22.46
N ALA A 212 -2.82 -2.28 -21.60
CA ALA A 212 -1.54 -1.64 -21.88
C ALA A 212 -0.84 -2.24 -23.10
N ALA A 213 -0.85 -3.58 -23.24
CA ALA A 213 -0.26 -4.25 -24.39
C ALA A 213 -0.97 -3.93 -25.71
N ASN A 214 -2.31 -3.78 -25.71
CA ASN A 214 -3.06 -3.39 -26.89
C ASN A 214 -2.64 -2.01 -27.42
N ALA A 215 -2.38 -1.04 -26.52
CA ALA A 215 -1.86 0.27 -26.92
C ALA A 215 -0.41 0.21 -27.41
N LEU A 216 0.41 -0.67 -26.83
CA LEU A 216 1.84 -0.77 -27.12
C LEU A 216 2.19 -1.67 -28.32
N ARG A 217 1.28 -2.55 -28.75
CA ARG A 217 1.53 -3.54 -29.82
C ARG A 217 1.98 -2.86 -31.12
N GLY A 218 3.17 -3.24 -31.58
CA GLY A 218 3.77 -2.68 -32.80
C GLY A 218 4.19 -1.21 -32.70
N LYS A 219 4.21 -0.63 -31.50
CA LYS A 219 4.69 0.72 -31.20
C LYS A 219 6.02 0.65 -30.45
N SER A 220 6.58 1.81 -30.09
CA SER A 220 7.81 1.93 -29.31
C SER A 220 7.62 2.96 -28.21
N CYS A 221 8.09 2.65 -27.00
CA CYS A 221 8.19 3.57 -25.87
C CYS A 221 9.29 4.64 -26.05
N GLY A 222 10.06 4.56 -27.14
CA GLY A 222 11.27 5.35 -27.34
C GLY A 222 12.49 4.73 -26.65
N ASN A 223 13.62 5.40 -26.79
CA ASN A 223 14.92 5.01 -26.21
C ASN A 223 15.63 6.19 -25.50
N GLU A 224 14.87 7.23 -25.15
CA GLU A 224 15.35 8.36 -24.34
C GLU A 224 15.20 8.06 -22.83
N THR A 225 15.02 9.10 -22.02
CA THR A 225 14.93 9.01 -20.55
C THR A 225 13.73 8.19 -20.05
N PHE A 226 12.63 8.13 -20.80
CA PHE A 226 11.43 7.42 -20.37
C PHE A 226 11.65 5.91 -20.33
N SER A 227 11.27 5.28 -19.23
CA SER A 227 11.29 3.81 -19.06
C SER A 227 9.92 3.30 -18.63
N LEU A 228 9.53 2.12 -19.11
CA LEU A 228 8.30 1.44 -18.70
C LEU A 228 8.64 0.06 -18.12
N ALA A 229 8.13 -0.25 -16.93
CA ALA A 229 8.20 -1.60 -16.38
C ALA A 229 6.81 -2.14 -16.04
N VAL A 230 6.61 -3.44 -16.28
CA VAL A 230 5.35 -4.14 -16.04
C VAL A 230 5.61 -5.33 -15.10
N TYR A 231 4.91 -5.35 -13.97
CA TYR A 231 4.93 -6.41 -12.97
C TYR A 231 3.56 -7.09 -12.93
N PRO A 232 3.41 -8.29 -13.52
CA PRO A 232 2.18 -9.07 -13.42
C PRO A 232 1.80 -9.34 -11.95
N SER A 233 0.49 -9.42 -11.68
CA SER A 233 -0.01 -9.58 -10.31
C SER A 233 0.31 -10.95 -9.69
N SER A 234 0.49 -11.98 -10.52
CA SER A 234 0.77 -13.34 -10.07
C SER A 234 1.53 -14.18 -11.11
N GLN A 235 2.06 -15.33 -10.68
CA GLN A 235 2.73 -16.27 -11.58
C GLN A 235 1.77 -16.88 -12.62
N PRO A 236 0.53 -17.30 -12.29
CA PRO A 236 -0.45 -17.72 -13.30
C PRO A 236 -0.81 -16.63 -14.31
N VAL A 237 -0.99 -15.38 -13.87
CA VAL A 237 -1.22 -14.24 -14.78
C VAL A 237 -0.02 -14.05 -15.71
N PHE A 238 1.20 -14.01 -15.17
CA PHE A 238 2.40 -13.88 -15.98
C PHE A 238 2.55 -15.00 -17.01
N MET A 239 2.28 -16.25 -16.59
CA MET A 239 2.39 -17.41 -17.46
C MET A 239 1.39 -17.39 -18.61
N ASP A 240 0.15 -16.95 -18.37
CA ASP A 240 -0.87 -16.84 -19.41
C ASP A 240 -0.54 -15.70 -20.41
N LEU A 241 -0.11 -14.53 -19.89
CA LEU A 241 0.39 -13.42 -20.72
C LEU A 241 1.55 -13.87 -21.61
N ALA A 242 2.47 -14.68 -21.09
CA ALA A 242 3.58 -15.24 -21.85
C ALA A 242 3.10 -16.21 -22.95
N LYS A 243 2.20 -17.14 -22.63
CA LYS A 243 1.63 -18.11 -23.59
C LYS A 243 0.91 -17.41 -24.76
N LYS A 244 0.31 -16.24 -24.51
CA LYS A 244 -0.41 -15.43 -25.51
C LYS A 244 0.48 -14.46 -26.29
N GLY A 245 1.78 -14.43 -26.05
CA GLY A 245 2.70 -13.51 -26.72
C GLY A 245 2.63 -12.06 -26.23
N VAL A 246 1.82 -11.76 -25.21
CA VAL A 246 1.68 -10.40 -24.65
C VAL A 246 3.01 -9.90 -24.06
N VAL A 247 3.77 -10.80 -23.45
CA VAL A 247 5.13 -10.52 -22.98
C VAL A 247 6.04 -10.09 -24.14
N ALA A 248 5.90 -10.71 -25.32
CA ALA A 248 6.66 -10.35 -26.51
C ALA A 248 6.21 -9.00 -27.09
N ASP A 249 4.90 -8.73 -27.14
CA ASP A 249 4.36 -7.43 -27.57
C ASP A 249 4.92 -6.28 -26.71
N LEU A 250 4.84 -6.42 -25.38
CA LEU A 250 5.34 -5.41 -24.45
C LEU A 250 6.87 -5.25 -24.52
N THR A 251 7.61 -6.35 -24.59
CA THR A 251 9.08 -6.32 -24.72
C THR A 251 9.49 -5.68 -26.05
N GLY A 252 8.77 -5.99 -27.13
CA GLY A 252 9.01 -5.41 -28.45
C GLY A 252 8.78 -3.90 -28.49
N ALA A 253 7.85 -3.38 -27.68
CA ALA A 253 7.66 -1.95 -27.48
C ALA A 253 8.73 -1.27 -26.60
N GLY A 254 9.63 -2.05 -25.98
CA GLY A 254 10.67 -1.55 -25.08
C GLY A 254 10.27 -1.52 -23.60
N ALA A 255 9.15 -2.14 -23.23
CA ALA A 255 8.78 -2.31 -21.82
C ALA A 255 9.62 -3.42 -21.15
N ILE A 256 9.98 -3.21 -19.89
CA ILE A 256 10.73 -4.18 -19.09
C ILE A 256 9.74 -5.06 -18.30
N ILE A 257 9.67 -6.34 -18.64
CA ILE A 257 8.84 -7.29 -17.93
C ILE A 257 9.57 -7.79 -16.68
N ARG A 258 8.87 -7.72 -15.54
CA ARG A 258 9.39 -8.09 -14.22
C ARG A 258 8.65 -9.32 -13.69
N THR A 259 9.23 -9.98 -12.70
CA THR A 259 8.57 -11.10 -12.02
C THR A 259 7.38 -10.61 -11.20
N ALA A 260 6.38 -11.47 -10.97
CA ALA A 260 5.25 -11.15 -10.12
C ALA A 260 5.68 -10.88 -8.66
N PHE A 261 5.81 -9.59 -8.33
CA PHE A 261 6.33 -9.06 -7.08
C PHE A 261 5.85 -7.61 -6.91
N CYS A 262 5.69 -7.14 -5.67
CA CYS A 262 5.28 -5.75 -5.40
C CYS A 262 6.29 -4.71 -5.90
N GLY A 263 7.58 -5.05 -5.79
CA GLY A 263 8.71 -4.23 -6.25
C GLY A 263 8.59 -2.73 -5.94
N PRO A 264 8.49 -1.88 -6.99
CA PRO A 264 8.51 -0.42 -6.86
C PRO A 264 7.36 0.14 -6.00
N CYS A 265 6.26 -0.60 -5.79
CA CYS A 265 5.12 -0.17 -4.98
C CYS A 265 5.48 0.11 -3.50
N PHE A 266 6.54 -0.53 -2.97
CA PHE A 266 7.06 -0.27 -1.62
C PHE A 266 8.52 0.21 -1.61
N GLY A 267 9.02 0.63 -2.77
CA GLY A 267 10.35 1.22 -2.92
C GLY A 267 11.47 0.20 -3.09
N ALA A 268 11.16 -1.02 -3.57
CA ALA A 268 12.15 -2.05 -3.87
C ALA A 268 12.28 -2.29 -5.38
N GLY A 269 13.39 -1.86 -5.97
CA GLY A 269 13.60 -1.95 -7.41
C GLY A 269 12.87 -0.85 -8.19
N ASP A 270 13.35 -0.56 -9.39
CA ASP A 270 12.83 0.49 -10.29
C ASP A 270 12.57 1.84 -9.58
N THR A 271 13.46 2.23 -8.65
CA THR A 271 13.47 3.58 -8.05
C THR A 271 13.70 4.62 -9.16
N PRO A 272 12.92 5.71 -9.22
CA PRO A 272 13.09 6.71 -10.25
C PRO A 272 14.45 7.42 -10.16
N VAL A 273 14.86 8.03 -11.27
CA VAL A 273 16.03 8.91 -11.30
C VAL A 273 15.86 10.07 -10.32
N ASN A 274 16.98 10.63 -9.84
CA ASN A 274 16.94 11.85 -9.03
C ASN A 274 16.24 12.99 -9.79
N ASN A 275 15.43 13.77 -9.09
CA ASN A 275 14.55 14.78 -9.68
C ASN A 275 13.61 14.20 -10.76
N GLY A 276 13.27 12.90 -10.70
CA GLY A 276 12.37 12.25 -11.64
C GLY A 276 10.92 12.21 -11.17
N LEU A 277 9.98 12.28 -12.12
CA LEU A 277 8.56 12.00 -11.92
C LEU A 277 8.21 10.64 -12.55
N SER A 278 7.63 9.76 -11.75
CA SER A 278 7.14 8.45 -12.17
C SER A 278 5.61 8.40 -12.12
N ILE A 279 4.97 7.93 -13.19
CA ILE A 279 3.55 7.59 -13.22
C ILE A 279 3.39 6.09 -12.92
N ARG A 280 2.53 5.73 -11.96
CA ARG A 280 2.43 4.36 -11.47
C ARG A 280 0.99 3.91 -11.27
N HIS A 281 0.63 2.74 -11.80
CA HIS A 281 -0.58 2.04 -11.43
C HIS A 281 -0.26 1.18 -10.20
N THR A 282 -0.25 1.85 -9.05
CA THR A 282 0.03 1.33 -7.71
C THR A 282 -0.82 2.08 -6.69
N THR A 283 -0.77 1.70 -5.41
CA THR A 283 -1.70 2.27 -4.42
C THR A 283 -1.23 3.55 -3.74
N ARG A 284 0.07 3.79 -3.61
CA ARG A 284 0.60 4.86 -2.75
C ARG A 284 1.70 5.68 -3.43
N ASN A 285 1.64 6.99 -3.22
CA ASN A 285 2.64 7.97 -3.68
C ASN A 285 3.13 8.91 -2.57
N PHE A 286 3.14 8.42 -1.32
CA PHE A 286 3.72 9.13 -0.18
C PHE A 286 5.21 9.44 -0.41
N PRO A 287 5.77 10.49 0.23
CA PRO A 287 7.17 10.85 0.06
C PRO A 287 8.11 9.68 0.37
N ASN A 288 9.08 9.44 -0.51
CA ASN A 288 10.13 8.41 -0.38
C ASN A 288 9.63 6.96 -0.40
N ARG A 289 8.33 6.74 -0.64
CA ARG A 289 7.73 5.40 -0.77
C ARG A 289 8.30 4.67 -1.99
N GLU A 290 8.70 5.41 -3.01
CA GLU A 290 9.26 4.94 -4.27
C GLU A 290 10.74 4.51 -4.19
N GLY A 291 11.38 4.73 -3.04
CA GLY A 291 12.74 4.29 -2.74
C GLY A 291 13.82 5.37 -2.82
N SER A 292 13.47 6.64 -3.07
CA SER A 292 14.44 7.73 -3.01
C SER A 292 14.98 7.93 -1.59
N LYS A 293 16.20 8.48 -1.51
CA LYS A 293 16.94 8.67 -0.25
C LYS A 293 17.27 10.15 -0.05
N PRO A 294 16.35 10.96 0.53
CA PRO A 294 16.59 12.39 0.74
C PRO A 294 17.82 12.69 1.59
N GLY A 295 18.17 11.80 2.55
CA GLY A 295 19.39 11.93 3.34
C GLY A 295 20.69 11.93 2.52
N ASN A 296 20.65 11.37 1.31
CA ASN A 296 21.77 11.37 0.36
C ASN A 296 21.58 12.41 -0.76
N GLY A 297 20.64 13.35 -0.61
CA GLY A 297 20.31 14.36 -1.62
C GLY A 297 19.53 13.81 -2.83
N GLN A 298 19.01 12.59 -2.76
CA GLN A 298 18.17 12.01 -3.82
C GLN A 298 16.69 12.17 -3.48
N MET A 299 15.91 12.78 -4.38
CA MET A 299 14.46 12.86 -4.26
C MET A 299 13.81 12.60 -5.62
N SER A 300 12.69 11.88 -5.60
CA SER A 300 11.83 11.67 -6.75
C SER A 300 10.37 11.78 -6.32
N ALA A 301 9.45 11.74 -7.28
CA ALA A 301 8.04 11.82 -7.01
C ALA A 301 7.25 10.79 -7.83
N VAL A 302 6.08 10.43 -7.32
CA VAL A 302 5.17 9.48 -7.94
C VAL A 302 3.80 10.13 -8.13
N ALA A 303 3.25 10.00 -9.33
CA ALA A 303 1.85 10.21 -9.59
C ALA A 303 1.15 8.86 -9.81
N LEU A 304 -0.04 8.67 -9.25
CA LEU A 304 -0.82 7.45 -9.46
C LEU A 304 -1.72 7.62 -10.68
N MET A 305 -1.77 6.61 -11.55
CA MET A 305 -2.50 6.70 -12.82
C MET A 305 -2.85 5.30 -13.35
N ASP A 306 -3.96 5.17 -14.09
CA ASP A 306 -4.36 3.89 -14.69
C ASP A 306 -3.36 3.36 -15.72
N ALA A 307 -3.33 2.04 -15.90
CA ALA A 307 -2.45 1.36 -16.85
C ALA A 307 -2.68 1.84 -18.29
N ARG A 308 -3.93 2.19 -18.64
CA ARG A 308 -4.29 2.70 -19.96
C ARG A 308 -3.61 4.04 -20.25
N SER A 309 -3.75 5.01 -19.35
CA SER A 309 -3.10 6.32 -19.49
C SER A 309 -1.57 6.22 -19.39
N ILE A 310 -1.05 5.24 -18.62
CA ILE A 310 0.40 4.98 -18.59
C ILE A 310 0.89 4.46 -19.94
N ALA A 311 0.16 3.54 -20.56
CA ALA A 311 0.49 3.03 -21.90
C ALA A 311 0.35 4.12 -22.97
N ALA A 312 -0.69 4.96 -22.89
CA ALA A 312 -0.87 6.11 -23.77
C ALA A 312 0.30 7.12 -23.64
N THR A 313 0.75 7.37 -22.41
CA THR A 313 1.93 8.21 -22.14
C THR A 313 3.21 7.56 -22.68
N ALA A 314 3.34 6.24 -22.56
CA ALA A 314 4.51 5.49 -23.02
C ALA A 314 4.68 5.54 -24.54
N ILE A 315 3.63 5.31 -25.33
CA ILE A 315 3.70 5.39 -26.80
C ILE A 315 3.97 6.82 -27.30
N ASN A 316 3.73 7.81 -26.45
CA ASN A 316 4.03 9.22 -26.70
C ASN A 316 5.37 9.64 -26.09
N GLY A 317 6.31 8.72 -25.87
CA GLY A 317 7.67 9.05 -25.42
C GLY A 317 7.75 9.71 -24.05
N GLY A 318 6.78 9.42 -23.17
CA GLY A 318 6.71 9.96 -21.81
C GLY A 318 5.98 11.31 -21.70
N TYR A 319 5.41 11.86 -22.77
CA TYR A 319 4.50 13.01 -22.64
C TYR A 319 3.16 12.55 -22.06
N LEU A 320 2.70 13.17 -20.96
CA LEU A 320 1.44 12.85 -20.31
C LEU A 320 0.30 12.87 -21.33
N THR A 321 -0.33 11.72 -21.53
CA THR A 321 -1.40 11.49 -22.51
C THR A 321 -2.55 10.78 -21.82
N SER A 322 -3.76 11.28 -22.04
CA SER A 322 -4.98 10.66 -21.53
C SER A 322 -5.31 9.39 -22.30
N ALA A 323 -5.79 8.35 -21.62
CA ALA A 323 -6.29 7.15 -22.31
C ALA A 323 -7.46 7.45 -23.26
N ALA A 324 -8.21 8.55 -23.03
CA ALA A 324 -9.31 8.97 -23.89
C ALA A 324 -8.85 9.37 -25.31
N GLU A 325 -7.56 9.59 -25.53
CA GLU A 325 -6.98 9.92 -26.84
C GLU A 325 -6.78 8.70 -27.74
N LEU A 326 -6.96 7.47 -27.23
CA LEU A 326 -6.82 6.23 -27.98
C LEU A 326 -8.11 5.40 -27.98
N ASP A 327 -8.27 4.55 -29.00
CA ASP A 327 -9.45 3.70 -29.24
C ASP A 327 -9.11 2.20 -29.22
N CYS A 328 -8.00 1.81 -28.58
CA CYS A 328 -7.45 0.44 -28.58
C CYS A 328 -7.72 -0.36 -27.29
N TRP A 329 -8.67 0.08 -26.46
CA TRP A 329 -8.93 -0.49 -25.14
C TRP A 329 -9.85 -1.71 -25.16
N GLU A 330 -10.53 -1.94 -26.27
CA GLU A 330 -11.37 -3.10 -26.48
C GLU A 330 -10.53 -4.36 -26.76
N ASN A 331 -11.18 -5.53 -26.82
CA ASN A 331 -10.55 -6.83 -27.08
C ASN A 331 -9.58 -7.29 -25.99
N VAL A 332 -10.14 -7.64 -24.83
CA VAL A 332 -9.43 -8.38 -23.78
C VAL A 332 -9.68 -9.87 -23.97
N PRO A 333 -8.68 -10.68 -24.38
CA PRO A 333 -8.88 -12.12 -24.54
C PRO A 333 -9.08 -12.79 -23.18
N ASP A 334 -9.94 -13.81 -23.13
CA ASP A 334 -10.27 -14.54 -21.90
C ASP A 334 -9.04 -15.02 -21.13
N TYR A 335 -9.00 -14.79 -19.82
CA TYR A 335 -7.93 -15.27 -18.95
C TYR A 335 -7.98 -16.80 -18.81
N ALA A 336 -6.84 -17.48 -18.97
CA ALA A 336 -6.73 -18.92 -18.71
C ALA A 336 -5.92 -19.18 -17.44
N PHE A 337 -6.62 -19.52 -16.34
CA PHE A 337 -5.97 -19.84 -15.08
C PHE A 337 -5.31 -21.23 -15.13
N ASP A 338 -4.01 -21.27 -14.79
CA ASP A 338 -3.25 -22.52 -14.66
C ASP A 338 -2.53 -22.53 -13.31
N PRO A 339 -2.93 -23.42 -12.38
CA PRO A 339 -2.43 -23.44 -11.01
C PRO A 339 -1.05 -24.10 -10.86
N THR A 340 -0.44 -24.57 -11.96
CA THR A 340 0.83 -25.31 -11.94
C THR A 340 1.94 -24.59 -11.17
N PRO A 341 2.17 -23.26 -11.32
CA PRO A 341 3.19 -22.55 -10.56
C PRO A 341 2.96 -22.63 -9.04
N TYR A 342 1.71 -22.61 -8.60
CA TYR A 342 1.37 -22.74 -7.19
C TYR A 342 1.55 -24.16 -6.68
N LYS A 343 1.06 -25.16 -7.41
CA LYS A 343 1.21 -26.58 -7.05
C LYS A 343 2.68 -27.00 -6.89
N ASN A 344 3.56 -26.44 -7.73
CA ASN A 344 4.97 -26.82 -7.74
C ASN A 344 5.81 -26.10 -6.68
N ARG A 345 5.33 -24.99 -6.08
CA ARG A 345 6.17 -24.13 -5.22
C ARG A 345 5.56 -23.73 -3.89
N VAL A 346 4.23 -23.62 -3.78
CA VAL A 346 3.56 -23.12 -2.57
C VAL A 346 3.31 -24.26 -1.60
N TYR A 347 3.84 -24.14 -0.39
CA TYR A 347 3.60 -25.09 0.70
C TYR A 347 2.22 -24.85 1.34
N GLN A 348 1.39 -25.89 1.38
CA GLN A 348 0.02 -25.85 1.92
C GLN A 348 -0.05 -26.44 3.33
N GLY A 349 0.59 -25.75 4.29
CA GLY A 349 0.74 -26.23 5.67
C GLY A 349 -0.55 -26.33 6.49
N PHE A 350 -1.65 -25.73 6.03
CA PHE A 350 -2.96 -25.81 6.68
C PHE A 350 -3.66 -27.17 6.48
N VAL A 351 -3.22 -27.98 5.51
CA VAL A 351 -3.75 -29.34 5.29
C VAL A 351 -3.03 -30.35 6.18
N LYS A 352 -1.69 -30.26 6.25
CA LYS A 352 -0.84 -31.10 7.09
C LYS A 352 0.44 -30.37 7.45
N GLY A 353 0.60 -30.01 8.72
CA GLY A 353 1.80 -29.37 9.23
C GLY A 353 3.01 -30.31 9.25
N ALA A 354 4.17 -29.80 8.86
CA ALA A 354 5.46 -30.48 8.99
C ALA A 354 6.11 -30.17 10.35
N THR A 355 5.57 -30.70 11.44
CA THR A 355 5.98 -30.38 12.82
C THR A 355 7.35 -30.93 13.23
N GLN A 356 7.89 -31.87 12.46
CA GLN A 356 9.19 -32.52 12.72
C GLN A 356 10.36 -31.87 11.98
N GLN A 357 10.09 -30.91 11.10
CA GLN A 357 11.15 -30.21 10.38
C GLN A 357 11.70 -29.07 11.23
N SER A 358 13.02 -29.05 11.42
CA SER A 358 13.68 -27.91 12.05
C SER A 358 13.54 -26.68 11.16
N LEU A 359 13.28 -25.52 11.77
CA LEU A 359 13.30 -24.24 11.08
C LEU A 359 14.72 -23.91 10.61
N ILE A 360 14.85 -23.41 9.38
CA ILE A 360 16.13 -22.97 8.81
C ILE A 360 16.28 -21.48 9.06
N TYR A 361 17.26 -21.11 9.87
CA TYR A 361 17.55 -19.73 10.23
C TYR A 361 18.73 -19.18 9.42
N GLY A 362 18.55 -17.98 8.86
CA GLY A 362 19.65 -17.16 8.36
C GLY A 362 20.15 -16.17 9.41
N PRO A 363 21.21 -15.39 9.12
CA PRO A 363 21.72 -14.38 10.04
C PRO A 363 20.65 -13.36 10.50
N ASN A 364 19.66 -13.08 9.66
CA ASN A 364 18.56 -12.14 9.91
C ASN A 364 17.20 -12.80 10.20
N ILE A 365 17.18 -14.10 10.51
CA ILE A 365 16.02 -14.74 11.12
C ILE A 365 16.39 -14.93 12.58
N LYS A 366 15.76 -14.16 13.47
CA LYS A 366 16.05 -14.16 14.90
C LYS A 366 14.77 -14.38 15.68
N ASP A 367 14.88 -15.10 16.79
CA ASP A 367 13.77 -15.22 17.73
C ASP A 367 13.39 -13.87 18.31
N TRP A 368 12.15 -13.75 18.76
CA TRP A 368 11.72 -12.61 19.54
C TRP A 368 12.53 -12.52 20.84
N PRO A 369 12.97 -11.32 21.26
CA PRO A 369 13.63 -11.16 22.55
C PRO A 369 12.68 -11.61 23.67
N ALA A 370 13.24 -12.20 24.72
CA ALA A 370 12.47 -12.51 25.92
C ALA A 370 11.89 -11.22 26.52
N LEU A 371 10.58 -11.18 26.74
CA LEU A 371 9.87 -10.06 27.34
C LEU A 371 9.35 -10.48 28.73
N GLY A 372 9.49 -9.59 29.71
CA GLY A 372 8.86 -9.77 31.02
C GLY A 372 7.35 -9.54 30.95
N ALA A 373 6.60 -10.09 31.90
CA ALA A 373 5.17 -9.80 32.04
C ALA A 373 4.95 -8.30 32.34
N LEU A 374 3.87 -7.75 31.79
CA LEU A 374 3.44 -6.39 32.16
C LEU A 374 3.04 -6.37 33.64
N THR A 375 3.55 -5.38 34.37
CA THR A 375 3.19 -5.12 35.76
C THR A 375 1.99 -4.17 35.84
N GLU A 376 1.35 -4.08 37.00
CA GLU A 376 0.23 -3.15 37.23
C GLU A 376 0.59 -1.70 36.89
N ASN A 377 1.84 -1.31 37.11
CA ASN A 377 2.36 0.04 36.83
C ASN A 377 3.62 -0.04 35.98
N ILE A 378 3.79 0.90 35.05
CA ILE A 378 4.95 0.98 34.15
C ILE A 378 5.55 2.38 34.26
N LEU A 379 6.86 2.45 34.52
CA LEU A 379 7.63 3.69 34.44
C LEU A 379 8.21 3.84 33.03
N LEU A 380 7.85 4.92 32.34
CA LEU A 380 8.29 5.19 30.98
C LEU A 380 9.21 6.41 30.92
N LYS A 381 10.25 6.34 30.09
CA LYS A 381 11.08 7.49 29.72
C LYS A 381 10.73 7.92 28.30
N VAL A 382 10.30 9.16 28.13
CA VAL A 382 9.96 9.72 26.81
C VAL A 382 11.24 9.91 26.00
N ALA A 383 11.42 9.11 24.95
CA ALA A 383 12.59 9.17 24.07
C ALA A 383 12.38 10.09 22.85
N SER A 384 11.14 10.34 22.43
CA SER A 384 10.80 11.26 21.35
C SER A 384 9.37 11.77 21.52
N LYS A 385 9.09 12.94 20.93
CA LYS A 385 7.76 13.55 20.88
C LYS A 385 7.53 14.09 19.46
N ILE A 386 6.63 13.45 18.72
CA ILE A 386 6.23 13.86 17.37
C ILE A 386 4.88 14.57 17.48
N LEU A 387 4.77 15.74 16.88
CA LEU A 387 3.57 16.59 16.93
C LEU A 387 2.96 16.86 15.54
N ASP A 388 3.43 16.13 14.53
CA ASP A 388 2.92 16.22 13.16
C ASP A 388 1.46 15.71 13.14
N GLU A 389 0.57 16.43 12.44
CA GLU A 389 -0.87 16.11 12.37
C GLU A 389 -1.15 14.72 11.78
N VAL A 390 -0.31 14.30 10.84
CA VAL A 390 -0.33 12.98 10.20
C VAL A 390 1.06 12.37 10.28
N THR A 391 1.14 11.14 10.76
CA THR A 391 2.36 10.31 10.72
C THR A 391 2.03 9.00 10.04
N THR A 392 2.82 8.59 9.05
CA THR A 392 2.62 7.30 8.37
C THR A 392 3.47 6.20 9.01
N THR A 393 3.06 4.95 8.87
CA THR A 393 3.86 3.81 9.36
C THR A 393 5.22 3.71 8.67
N ASP A 394 5.34 4.18 7.42
CA ASP A 394 6.61 4.26 6.69
C ASP A 394 7.60 5.28 7.28
N GLU A 395 7.09 6.27 8.02
CA GLU A 395 7.91 7.23 8.75
C GLU A 395 8.33 6.71 10.12
N LEU A 396 7.55 5.78 10.69
CA LEU A 396 7.89 5.09 11.92
C LEU A 396 8.96 4.01 11.68
N ILE A 397 8.74 3.17 10.67
CA ILE A 397 9.66 2.13 10.23
C ILE A 397 9.64 2.10 8.69
N PRO A 398 10.74 2.47 8.02
CA PRO A 398 10.81 2.46 6.57
C PRO A 398 10.52 1.07 5.97
N SER A 399 9.78 0.97 4.86
CA SER A 399 9.50 -0.33 4.22
C SER A 399 10.71 -0.88 3.44
N GLY A 400 11.12 -0.22 2.36
CA GLY A 400 12.09 -0.76 1.39
C GLY A 400 13.43 -1.18 1.98
N GLU A 401 14.18 -0.23 2.57
CA GLU A 401 15.54 -0.45 3.07
C GLU A 401 15.64 -1.39 4.28
N THR A 402 14.55 -1.60 5.02
CA THR A 402 14.51 -2.46 6.21
C THR A 402 13.94 -3.85 5.94
N SER A 403 13.46 -4.10 4.72
CA SER A 403 12.77 -5.33 4.35
C SER A 403 13.57 -6.60 4.69
N SER A 404 14.90 -6.55 4.56
CA SER A 404 15.82 -7.63 4.89
C SER A 404 15.96 -7.93 6.39
N PHE A 405 15.42 -7.07 7.26
CA PHE A 405 15.41 -7.21 8.72
C PHE A 405 14.04 -7.57 9.29
N ARG A 406 13.01 -7.80 8.47
CA ARG A 406 11.63 -8.05 8.95
C ARG A 406 11.47 -9.32 9.80
N SER A 407 12.40 -10.28 9.71
CA SER A 407 12.49 -11.46 10.58
C SER A 407 13.52 -11.32 11.71
N ASN A 408 14.06 -10.13 11.92
CA ASN A 408 15.02 -9.81 12.98
C ASN A 408 14.49 -8.60 13.77
N PRO A 409 13.75 -8.81 14.88
CA PRO A 409 13.07 -7.72 15.59
C PRO A 409 14.06 -6.65 16.09
N VAL A 410 15.22 -7.05 16.63
CA VAL A 410 16.24 -6.12 17.11
C VAL A 410 16.93 -5.40 15.94
N GLY A 411 17.23 -6.12 14.86
CA GLY A 411 17.83 -5.52 13.66
C GLY A 411 16.89 -4.51 12.99
N LEU A 412 15.59 -4.80 12.94
CA LEU A 412 14.57 -3.88 12.43
C LEU A 412 14.43 -2.64 13.32
N ALA A 413 14.54 -2.81 14.64
CA ALA A 413 14.40 -1.73 15.61
C ALA A 413 15.46 -0.62 15.44
N GLU A 414 16.62 -0.93 14.84
CA GLU A 414 17.66 0.06 14.50
C GLU A 414 17.19 1.13 13.51
N PHE A 415 16.08 0.91 12.81
CA PHE A 415 15.52 1.84 11.83
C PHE A 415 14.35 2.65 12.39
N THR A 416 13.95 2.40 13.64
CA THR A 416 12.79 3.07 14.27
C THR A 416 12.99 4.57 14.34
N LEU A 417 12.01 5.30 13.80
CA LEU A 417 12.02 6.76 13.66
C LEU A 417 13.22 7.33 12.90
N SER A 418 14.03 6.52 12.21
CA SER A 418 15.26 6.99 11.54
C SER A 418 15.05 8.17 10.58
N ARG A 419 13.85 8.28 9.98
CA ARG A 419 13.47 9.36 9.06
C ARG A 419 12.92 10.61 9.76
N ARG A 420 12.41 10.49 10.98
CA ARG A 420 11.74 11.56 11.74
C ARG A 420 12.61 12.09 12.87
N ASP A 421 13.27 11.19 13.59
CA ASP A 421 14.11 11.46 14.76
C ASP A 421 15.30 10.47 14.79
N PRO A 422 16.40 10.79 14.07
CA PRO A 422 17.56 9.90 13.94
C PRO A 422 18.21 9.48 15.26
N ASP A 423 18.06 10.30 16.31
CA ASP A 423 18.65 10.05 17.62
C ASP A 423 17.78 9.16 18.52
N TYR A 424 16.55 8.84 18.09
CA TYR A 424 15.59 8.06 18.86
C TYR A 424 16.16 6.71 19.31
N VAL A 425 16.80 5.98 18.39
CA VAL A 425 17.34 4.64 18.69
C VAL A 425 18.44 4.72 19.74
N GLY A 426 19.31 5.74 19.66
CA GLY A 426 20.35 5.99 20.66
C GLY A 426 19.76 6.24 22.06
N ARG A 427 18.76 7.13 22.15
CA ARG A 427 18.05 7.41 23.42
C ARG A 427 17.29 6.20 23.97
N SER A 428 16.68 5.42 23.08
CA SER A 428 15.95 4.20 23.45
C SER A 428 16.89 3.12 23.98
N LYS A 429 18.06 2.94 23.37
CA LYS A 429 19.12 2.05 23.88
C LYS A 429 19.65 2.47 25.24
N ALA A 430 19.85 3.77 25.47
CA ALA A 430 20.25 4.27 26.78
C ALA A 430 19.20 3.93 27.86
N THR A 431 17.91 4.02 27.52
CA THR A 431 16.81 3.60 28.41
C THR A 431 16.82 2.09 28.66
N ALA A 432 17.05 1.28 27.62
CA ALA A 432 17.16 -0.17 27.77
C ALA A 432 18.35 -0.60 28.65
N THR A 433 19.47 0.14 28.62
CA THR A 433 20.60 -0.08 29.54
C THR A 433 20.20 0.18 30.99
N LEU A 434 19.50 1.29 31.26
CA LEU A 434 18.98 1.60 32.60
C LEU A 434 18.03 0.53 33.11
N GLU A 435 17.16 0.00 32.24
CA GLU A 435 16.25 -1.08 32.61
C GLU A 435 16.99 -2.38 32.96
N LYS A 436 18.05 -2.72 32.22
CA LYS A 436 18.90 -3.87 32.55
C LYS A 436 19.58 -3.71 33.92
N GLN A 437 20.07 -2.52 34.23
CA GLN A 437 20.64 -2.18 35.53
C GLN A 437 19.59 -2.33 36.65
N ARG A 438 18.38 -1.79 36.44
CA ARG A 438 17.26 -1.94 37.38
C ARG A 438 16.91 -3.41 37.64
N LEU A 439 16.83 -4.23 36.60
CA LEU A 439 16.56 -5.68 36.72
C LEU A 439 17.67 -6.42 37.48
N ALA A 440 18.92 -5.95 37.36
CA ALA A 440 20.07 -6.44 38.13
C ALA A 440 20.12 -5.92 39.57
N GLY A 441 19.23 -5.01 39.97
CA GLY A 441 19.14 -4.43 41.31
C GLY A 441 19.84 -3.06 41.47
N GLU A 442 20.38 -2.49 40.40
CA GLU A 442 20.99 -1.16 40.39
C GLU A 442 19.92 -0.10 40.09
N VAL A 443 19.45 0.59 41.13
CA VAL A 443 18.28 1.49 41.06
C VAL A 443 18.59 2.95 41.42
N SER A 444 19.86 3.28 41.66
CA SER A 444 20.32 4.58 42.18
C SER A 444 19.87 5.77 41.32
N GLU A 445 19.94 5.65 40.00
CA GLU A 445 19.50 6.71 39.08
C GLU A 445 17.97 6.90 39.04
N LEU A 446 17.19 5.87 39.44
CA LEU A 446 15.73 5.91 39.45
C LEU A 446 15.16 6.29 40.81
N GLU A 447 15.95 6.23 41.89
CA GLU A 447 15.46 6.49 43.25
C GLU A 447 14.81 7.88 43.41
N PRO A 448 15.33 8.99 42.83
CA PRO A 448 14.65 10.28 42.89
C PRO A 448 13.26 10.25 42.24
N VAL A 449 13.09 9.45 41.18
CA VAL A 449 11.81 9.28 40.49
C VAL A 449 10.85 8.48 41.35
N PHE A 450 11.29 7.33 41.89
CA PHE A 450 10.47 6.53 42.80
C PHE A 450 10.10 7.28 44.08
N ALA A 451 11.00 8.10 44.63
CA ALA A 451 10.70 8.96 45.77
C ALA A 451 9.54 9.92 45.46
N ARG A 452 9.49 10.47 44.24
CA ARG A 452 8.39 11.33 43.80
C ARG A 452 7.10 10.56 43.48
N ILE A 453 7.20 9.33 42.97
CA ILE A 453 6.02 8.48 42.76
C ILE A 453 5.35 8.15 44.11
N ARG A 454 6.15 7.87 45.14
CA ARG A 454 5.64 7.58 46.50
C ARG A 454 4.91 8.76 47.16
N THR A 455 4.99 9.98 46.62
CA THR A 455 4.18 11.12 47.11
C THR A 455 2.80 11.19 46.48
N ILE A 456 2.48 10.33 45.50
CA ILE A 456 1.17 10.25 44.86
C ILE A 456 0.28 9.33 45.70
N ALA A 457 -0.94 9.78 46.00
CA ALA A 457 -1.90 9.02 46.80
C ALA A 457 -2.19 7.65 46.16
N GLY A 458 -2.12 6.57 46.96
CA GLY A 458 -2.30 5.20 46.50
C GLY A 458 -1.06 4.54 45.88
N GLN A 459 0.10 5.19 45.91
CA GLN A 459 1.37 4.69 45.35
C GLN A 459 2.49 4.62 46.41
N GLU A 460 2.16 4.74 47.69
CA GLU A 460 3.10 4.91 48.80
C GLU A 460 4.02 3.69 49.01
N LYS A 461 3.55 2.51 48.57
CA LYS A 461 4.27 1.23 48.73
C LYS A 461 5.10 0.83 47.52
N HIS A 462 5.07 1.57 46.41
CA HIS A 462 5.83 1.18 45.23
C HIS A 462 7.32 1.42 45.41
N ARG A 463 8.09 0.34 45.23
CA ARG A 463 9.54 0.32 45.30
C ARG A 463 10.09 -0.08 43.94
N SER A 464 11.34 0.27 43.68
CA SER A 464 12.09 -0.30 42.58
C SER A 464 12.35 -1.78 42.92
N VAL A 465 11.62 -2.68 42.28
CA VAL A 465 11.70 -4.13 42.58
C VAL A 465 12.76 -4.74 41.67
N SER A 466 13.77 -5.41 42.24
CA SER A 466 14.73 -6.18 41.42
C SER A 466 14.07 -7.47 40.91
N HIS A 467 14.61 -8.11 39.87
CA HIS A 467 14.05 -9.37 39.38
C HIS A 467 14.04 -10.48 40.46
N ARG A 468 14.93 -10.39 41.46
CA ARG A 468 15.01 -11.35 42.58
C ARG A 468 13.88 -11.17 43.60
N ASP A 469 13.42 -9.95 43.80
CA ASP A 469 12.35 -9.67 44.76
C ASP A 469 10.98 -10.13 44.21
N TRP A 470 10.80 -10.11 42.88
CA TRP A 470 9.56 -10.50 42.22
C TRP A 470 9.26 -12.01 42.28
N GLN A 471 10.30 -12.87 42.22
CA GLN A 471 10.13 -14.33 42.40
C GLN A 471 9.66 -14.70 43.82
N HIS A 472 9.89 -13.82 44.80
CA HIS A 472 9.47 -14.06 46.18
C HIS A 472 7.99 -13.74 46.42
N ASP A 473 7.43 -12.77 45.69
CA ASP A 473 6.03 -12.34 45.84
C ASP A 473 5.03 -13.22 45.07
N LEU A 474 5.46 -13.90 43.99
CA LEU A 474 4.63 -14.89 43.28
C LEU A 474 4.46 -16.23 44.02
N CYS A 475 5.28 -16.49 45.03
CA CYS A 475 5.21 -17.69 45.88
C CYS A 475 4.36 -17.48 47.15
N ARG A 476 3.50 -16.46 47.19
CA ARG A 476 2.55 -16.20 48.30
C ARG A 476 1.11 -16.18 47.85
#